data_AF-A0A1I7D145-F1
#
_entry.id   AF-A0A1I7D145-F1
#
_cell.length_a   1.000
_cell.length_b   1.000
_cell.length_c   1.000
_cell.angle_alpha   90.00
_cell.angle_beta   90.00
_cell.angle_gamma   90.00
#
_symmetry.space_group_name_H-M   'P 1'
#
loop_
_entity.id
_entity.type
_entity.pdbx_description
1 polymer ?
#
loop_
_entity_poly.entity_id
_entity_poly.type
_entity_poly.pdbx_seq_one_letter_code
_entity_poly.pdbx_strand_id
1 'polypeptide(L)'
;MFEAVDTSKLLALMAAGAIFAAAGLYLLLRPKPQGGSAKIELFGLKFESSSAGLLVFLIGAAFLAIPLFVPEKPTELRDTLALPPKPDDIASQGPVLLPARPDAKEVEPNDRVQDANQLLIGATASGRVRSGNIDWYVISTAEHIGKRLVIGLRLVEGSSVIAKLYNADEIQISHTGFVNSGAGMAKMELVGDKVFVQISSISSSFQGYEVFTRLEDL
;
A
#
# COMPACT_ATOMS: atom_id res chain seq x y z
N MET A 1 14.02 -13.74 10.07
CA MET A 1 13.17 -12.61 10.49
C MET A 1 14.00 -11.35 10.27
N PHE A 2 13.72 -10.58 9.23
CA PHE A 2 14.47 -9.36 8.94
C PHE A 2 13.88 -8.25 9.81
N GLU A 3 14.68 -7.69 10.70
CA GLU A 3 14.31 -6.49 11.45
C GLU A 3 14.08 -5.36 10.43
N ALA A 4 12.96 -4.64 10.56
CA ALA A 4 12.64 -3.58 9.61
C ALA A 4 13.72 -2.50 9.67
N VAL A 5 14.46 -2.36 8.57
CA VAL A 5 15.55 -1.42 8.45
C VAL A 5 14.96 0.00 8.42
N ASP A 6 15.41 0.85 9.34
CA ASP A 6 15.00 2.26 9.37
C ASP A 6 15.19 2.92 8.00
N THR A 7 14.24 3.76 7.57
CA THR A 7 14.28 4.49 6.29
C THR A 7 15.60 5.25 6.12
N SER A 8 16.15 5.81 7.20
CA SER A 8 17.45 6.50 7.19
C SER A 8 18.62 5.57 6.87
N LYS A 9 18.61 4.32 7.39
CA LYS A 9 19.64 3.31 7.11
C LYS A 9 19.54 2.83 5.66
N LEU A 10 18.32 2.66 5.16
CA LEU A 10 18.07 2.27 3.77
C LEU A 10 18.53 3.35 2.79
N LEU A 11 18.27 4.62 3.09
CA LEU A 11 18.77 5.76 2.31
C LEU A 11 20.31 5.81 2.30
N ALA A 12 20.95 5.63 3.46
CA ALA A 12 22.41 5.58 3.56
C ALA A 12 23.00 4.42 2.74
N LEU A 13 22.35 3.25 2.75
CA LEU A 13 22.76 2.08 1.97
C LEU A 13 22.65 2.34 0.46
N MET A 14 21.58 2.98 0.00
CA MET A 14 21.41 3.38 -1.39
C MET A 14 22.49 4.36 -1.85
N ALA A 15 22.80 5.37 -1.02
CA ALA A 15 23.83 6.35 -1.32
C ALA A 15 25.21 5.69 -1.44
N ALA A 16 25.54 4.78 -0.52
CA ALA A 16 26.76 3.97 -0.62
C ALA A 16 26.77 3.15 -1.91
N GLY A 17 25.69 2.43 -2.23
CA GLY A 17 25.54 1.65 -3.45
C GLY A 17 25.76 2.49 -4.73
N ALA A 18 25.21 3.71 -4.77
CA ALA A 18 25.41 4.65 -5.87
C ALA A 18 26.89 5.05 -6.05
N ILE A 19 27.59 5.34 -4.95
CA ILE A 19 29.01 5.71 -4.97
C ILE A 19 29.85 4.54 -5.50
N PHE A 20 29.60 3.31 -5.03
CA PHE A 20 30.30 2.12 -5.52
C PHE A 20 30.01 1.85 -7.00
N ALA A 21 28.75 1.96 -7.43
CA ALA A 21 28.38 1.77 -8.83
C ALA A 21 29.09 2.80 -9.74
N ALA A 22 29.10 4.08 -9.34
CA ALA A 22 29.78 5.13 -10.08
C ALA A 22 31.30 4.92 -10.13
N ALA A 23 31.93 4.52 -9.03
CA ALA A 23 33.36 4.20 -8.98
C ALA A 23 33.71 3.00 -9.87
N GLY A 24 32.91 1.93 -9.82
CA GLY A 24 33.08 0.75 -10.67
C GLY A 24 32.94 1.10 -12.16
N LEU A 25 31.93 1.90 -12.50
CA LEU A 25 31.73 2.39 -13.88
C LEU A 25 32.89 3.28 -14.34
N TYR A 26 33.39 4.17 -13.49
CA TYR A 26 34.55 5.01 -13.79
C TYR A 26 35.80 4.15 -14.08
N LEU A 27 36.04 3.09 -13.30
CA LEU A 27 37.15 2.16 -13.54
C LEU A 27 37.02 1.39 -14.86
N LEU A 28 35.79 1.04 -15.27
CA LEU A 28 35.52 0.41 -16.55
C LEU A 28 35.78 1.35 -17.74
N LEU A 29 35.42 2.63 -17.59
CA LEU A 29 35.55 3.62 -18.65
C LEU A 29 36.96 4.23 -18.75
N ARG A 30 37.81 4.05 -17.72
CA ARG A 30 39.15 4.62 -17.71
C ARG A 30 40.00 3.99 -18.84
N PRO A 31 40.51 4.79 -19.79
CA PRO A 31 41.35 4.29 -20.87
C PRO A 31 42.57 3.56 -20.31
N LYS A 32 42.84 2.34 -20.78
CA LYS A 32 44.05 1.61 -20.43
C LYS A 32 45.25 2.28 -21.12
N PRO A 33 46.34 2.63 -20.41
CA PRO A 33 47.54 3.14 -21.06
C PRO A 33 48.06 2.08 -22.04
N GLN A 34 48.23 2.48 -23.31
CA GLN A 34 48.70 1.60 -24.38
C GLN A 34 50.09 1.05 -23.99
N GLY A 35 50.19 -0.28 -23.81
CA GLY A 35 51.46 -0.96 -23.60
C GLY A 35 51.54 -1.89 -22.38
N GLY A 36 50.57 -1.88 -21.47
CA GLY A 36 50.58 -2.79 -20.32
C GLY A 36 49.19 -3.20 -19.87
N SER A 37 48.86 -4.49 -19.93
CA SER A 37 47.73 -5.02 -19.18
C SER A 37 48.04 -4.86 -17.70
N ALA A 38 47.49 -3.85 -17.05
CA ALA A 38 47.55 -3.73 -15.60
C ALA A 38 46.81 -4.93 -14.99
N LYS A 39 47.59 -5.94 -14.57
CA LYS A 39 47.11 -7.13 -13.87
C LYS A 39 47.21 -6.85 -12.39
N ILE A 40 46.09 -6.98 -11.69
CA ILE A 40 46.02 -6.85 -10.24
C ILE A 40 46.01 -8.29 -9.71
N GLU A 41 46.93 -8.61 -8.82
CA GLU A 41 46.94 -9.89 -8.11
C GLU A 41 46.20 -9.74 -6.79
N LEU A 42 45.03 -10.37 -6.69
CA LEU A 42 44.26 -10.46 -5.45
C LEU A 42 44.13 -11.94 -5.09
N PHE A 43 44.61 -12.32 -3.89
CA PHE A 43 44.59 -13.72 -3.43
C PHE A 43 45.27 -14.72 -4.38
N GLY A 44 46.34 -14.30 -5.06
CA GLY A 44 47.06 -15.15 -6.03
C GLY A 44 46.35 -15.35 -7.38
N LEU A 45 45.18 -14.73 -7.57
CA LEU A 45 44.45 -14.71 -8.84
C LEU A 45 44.76 -13.42 -9.59
N LYS A 46 45.11 -13.54 -10.87
CA LYS A 46 45.40 -12.43 -11.78
C LYS A 46 44.10 -11.94 -12.39
N PHE A 47 43.64 -10.78 -11.94
CA PHE A 47 42.46 -10.12 -12.49
C PHE A 47 42.89 -9.02 -13.46
N GLU A 48 42.22 -8.94 -14.61
CA GLU A 48 42.34 -7.76 -15.47
C GLU A 48 41.65 -6.58 -14.78
N SER A 49 42.22 -5.37 -14.87
CA SER A 49 41.60 -4.17 -14.28
C SER A 49 40.13 -3.96 -14.68
N SER A 50 39.76 -4.45 -15.88
CA SER A 50 38.37 -4.53 -16.38
C SER A 50 37.44 -5.33 -15.44
N SER A 51 37.90 -6.49 -14.95
CA SER A 51 37.12 -7.35 -14.07
C SER A 51 36.94 -6.79 -12.66
N ALA A 52 37.92 -6.03 -12.16
CA ALA A 52 37.81 -5.35 -10.86
C ALA A 52 36.76 -4.21 -10.92
N GLY A 53 36.76 -3.40 -11.98
CA GLY A 53 35.74 -2.36 -12.19
C GLY A 53 34.33 -2.94 -12.31
N LEU A 54 34.18 -4.04 -13.05
CA LEU A 54 32.91 -4.75 -13.20
C LEU A 54 32.38 -5.29 -11.86
N LEU A 55 33.23 -5.91 -11.05
CA LEU A 55 32.84 -6.45 -9.74
C LEU A 55 32.34 -5.34 -8.80
N VAL A 56 33.08 -4.23 -8.73
CA VAL A 56 32.70 -3.08 -7.89
C VAL A 56 31.38 -2.48 -8.37
N PHE A 57 31.19 -2.37 -9.69
CA PHE A 57 29.93 -1.91 -10.28
C PHE A 57 28.74 -2.80 -9.89
N LEU A 58 28.88 -4.12 -10.03
CA LEU A 58 27.82 -5.08 -9.70
C LEU A 58 27.44 -5.05 -8.21
N ILE A 59 28.43 -4.94 -7.32
CA ILE A 59 28.18 -4.78 -5.88
C ILE A 59 27.38 -3.50 -5.60
N GLY A 60 27.79 -2.37 -6.20
CA GLY A 60 27.07 -1.11 -6.06
C GLY A 60 25.63 -1.18 -6.59
N ALA A 61 25.44 -1.79 -7.76
CA ALA A 61 24.12 -2.00 -8.37
C ALA A 61 23.21 -2.89 -7.51
N ALA A 62 23.76 -3.94 -6.89
CA ALA A 62 23.01 -4.79 -5.96
C ALA A 62 22.50 -3.99 -4.76
N PHE A 63 23.36 -3.17 -4.12
CA PHE A 63 22.94 -2.32 -2.99
C PHE A 63 21.88 -1.29 -3.38
N LEU A 64 21.95 -0.75 -4.60
CA LEU A 64 20.92 0.14 -5.13
C LEU A 64 19.56 -0.54 -5.34
N ALA A 65 19.56 -1.84 -5.64
CA ALA A 65 18.35 -2.61 -5.90
C ALA A 65 17.67 -3.14 -4.62
N ILE A 66 18.38 -3.25 -3.49
CA ILE A 66 17.83 -3.74 -2.21
C ILE A 66 16.51 -3.06 -1.81
N PRO A 67 16.35 -1.72 -1.85
CA PRO A 67 15.11 -1.02 -1.54
C PRO A 67 13.88 -1.57 -2.27
N LEU A 68 14.03 -2.05 -3.51
CA LEU A 68 12.92 -2.56 -4.31
C LEU A 68 12.29 -3.84 -3.72
N PHE A 69 13.02 -4.52 -2.84
CA PHE A 69 12.61 -5.76 -2.21
C PHE A 69 12.35 -5.62 -0.71
N VAL A 70 12.57 -4.44 -0.12
CA VAL A 70 12.25 -4.17 1.28
C VAL A 70 10.75 -3.83 1.35
N PRO A 71 9.92 -4.65 2.03
CA PRO A 71 8.51 -4.32 2.20
C PRO A 71 8.39 -2.96 2.90
N GLU A 72 7.62 -2.05 2.31
CA GLU A 72 7.32 -0.78 2.97
C GLU A 72 6.54 -1.09 4.26
N LYS A 73 7.08 -0.67 5.41
CA LYS A 73 6.27 -0.63 6.63
C LYS A 73 5.12 0.34 6.35
N PRO A 74 3.86 -0.03 6.64
CA PRO A 74 2.76 0.93 6.64
C PRO A 74 3.21 2.12 7.45
N THR A 75 3.35 3.27 6.81
CA THR A 75 3.70 4.51 7.50
C THR A 75 2.48 4.83 8.35
N GLU A 76 2.51 4.41 9.63
CA GLU A 76 1.60 4.96 10.61
C GLU A 76 1.92 6.45 10.69
N LEU A 77 1.08 7.24 10.04
CA LEU A 77 1.01 8.69 10.17
C LEU A 77 0.62 9.00 11.62
N ARG A 78 1.60 8.88 12.52
CA ARG A 78 1.46 9.27 13.92
C ARG A 78 1.67 10.77 14.01
N ASP A 79 0.52 11.45 14.15
CA ASP A 79 0.31 12.54 15.09
C ASP A 79 1.48 13.49 15.28
N THR A 80 1.47 14.58 14.52
CA THR A 80 2.00 15.83 15.05
C THR A 80 0.88 16.86 15.01
N LEU A 81 0.34 17.13 16.22
CA LEU A 81 -0.46 18.29 16.63
C LEU A 81 -1.99 18.17 16.66
N ALA A 82 -2.54 17.10 17.24
CA ALA A 82 -3.88 17.17 17.86
C ALA A 82 -3.73 17.19 19.39
N LEU A 83 -4.27 18.24 20.02
CA LEU A 83 -4.44 18.33 21.47
C LEU A 83 -5.15 17.07 22.01
N PRO A 84 -4.84 16.61 23.24
CA PRO A 84 -5.50 15.45 23.80
C PRO A 84 -7.02 15.68 23.88
N PRO A 85 -7.85 14.84 23.25
CA PRO A 85 -9.29 14.88 23.48
C PRO A 85 -9.55 14.55 24.95
N LYS A 86 -10.49 15.29 25.53
CA LYS A 86 -10.91 15.17 26.93
C LYS A 86 -11.36 13.72 27.22
N PRO A 87 -10.92 13.06 28.29
CA PRO A 87 -11.05 11.60 28.45
C PRO A 87 -12.46 11.03 28.69
N ASP A 88 -13.52 11.82 28.64
CA ASP A 88 -14.82 11.42 29.21
C ASP A 88 -15.95 11.13 28.20
N ASP A 89 -15.76 11.36 26.88
CA ASP A 89 -16.85 11.20 25.88
C ASP A 89 -16.60 10.16 24.75
N ILE A 90 -15.47 9.45 24.72
CA ILE A 90 -15.16 8.45 23.67
C ILE A 90 -15.21 7.02 24.24
N ALA A 91 -16.25 6.72 25.02
CA ALA A 91 -16.52 5.36 25.43
C ALA A 91 -17.45 4.68 24.40
N SER A 92 -16.86 3.79 23.59
CA SER A 92 -17.57 2.68 22.94
C SER A 92 -18.65 3.03 21.89
N GLN A 93 -18.35 3.90 20.92
CA GLN A 93 -19.13 3.86 19.68
C GLN A 93 -18.60 2.70 18.82
N GLY A 94 -19.31 1.58 18.87
CA GLY A 94 -19.09 0.49 17.91
C GLY A 94 -19.50 0.93 16.48
N PRO A 95 -19.26 0.09 15.47
CA PRO A 95 -19.57 0.41 14.09
C PRO A 95 -21.04 0.82 13.92
N VAL A 96 -21.28 1.92 13.21
CA VAL A 96 -22.63 2.45 12.97
C VAL A 96 -23.30 1.60 11.89
N LEU A 97 -24.43 0.97 12.21
CA LEU A 97 -25.20 0.18 11.26
C LEU A 97 -25.88 1.07 10.22
N LEU A 98 -25.44 0.97 8.96
CA LEU A 98 -26.11 1.62 7.85
C LEU A 98 -27.43 0.92 7.52
N PRO A 99 -28.47 1.66 7.12
CA PRO A 99 -29.73 1.05 6.71
C PRO A 99 -29.53 0.15 5.48
N ALA A 100 -30.25 -0.97 5.44
CA ALA A 100 -30.26 -1.91 4.30
C ALA A 100 -31.03 -1.36 3.08
N ARG A 101 -30.79 -0.11 2.68
CA ARG A 101 -31.48 0.55 1.58
C ARG A 101 -30.49 0.92 0.47
N PRO A 102 -30.92 0.99 -0.81
CA PRO A 102 -30.04 1.34 -1.93
C PRO A 102 -29.42 2.74 -1.84
N ASP A 103 -29.92 3.58 -0.94
CA ASP A 103 -29.55 4.99 -0.76
C ASP A 103 -28.98 5.28 0.63
N ALA A 104 -28.43 4.25 1.30
CA ALA A 104 -27.76 4.45 2.58
C ALA A 104 -26.64 5.48 2.42
N LYS A 105 -26.60 6.47 3.30
CA LYS A 105 -25.52 7.45 3.34
C LYS A 105 -24.54 7.06 4.41
N GLU A 106 -23.26 7.21 4.13
CA GLU A 106 -22.23 7.09 5.15
C GLU A 106 -22.50 8.01 6.35
N VAL A 107 -21.98 7.61 7.50
CA VAL A 107 -22.02 8.40 8.73
C VAL A 107 -20.59 8.67 9.17
N GLU A 108 -20.28 9.96 9.37
CA GLU A 108 -18.97 10.43 9.83
C GLU A 108 -18.97 10.64 11.35
N PRO A 109 -17.84 10.40 12.06
CA PRO A 109 -16.54 10.00 11.53
C PRO A 109 -16.47 8.49 11.21
N ASN A 110 -15.87 8.13 10.08
CA ASN A 110 -15.45 6.75 9.78
C ASN A 110 -14.02 6.66 9.22
N ASP A 111 -13.17 7.61 9.64
CA ASP A 111 -11.76 7.71 9.24
C ASP A 111 -10.87 6.54 9.72
N ARG A 112 -11.37 5.72 10.65
CA ARG A 112 -10.63 4.61 11.29
C ARG A 112 -11.43 3.32 11.23
N VAL A 113 -10.72 2.20 11.25
CA VAL A 113 -11.34 0.86 11.23
C VAL A 113 -12.28 0.61 12.42
N GLN A 114 -11.99 1.20 13.59
CA GLN A 114 -12.84 1.08 14.78
C GLN A 114 -14.16 1.86 14.65
N ASP A 115 -14.14 2.92 13.84
CA ASP A 115 -15.27 3.82 13.59
C ASP A 115 -15.98 3.47 12.27
N ALA A 116 -15.70 2.29 11.69
CA ALA A 116 -16.18 1.90 10.38
C ALA A 116 -17.72 1.84 10.31
N ASN A 117 -18.27 2.29 9.19
CA ASN A 117 -19.69 2.14 8.88
C ASN A 117 -20.02 0.68 8.55
N GLN A 118 -20.99 0.07 9.23
CA GLN A 118 -21.38 -1.29 8.92
C GLN A 118 -22.26 -1.34 7.65
N LEU A 119 -21.74 -2.00 6.61
CA LEU A 119 -22.38 -2.19 5.32
C LEU A 119 -22.92 -3.62 5.19
N LEU A 120 -24.21 -3.74 4.91
CA LEU A 120 -24.86 -5.04 4.73
C LEU A 120 -24.59 -5.62 3.34
N ILE A 121 -24.59 -6.96 3.26
CA ILE A 121 -24.47 -7.66 1.99
C ILE A 121 -25.71 -7.43 1.13
N GLY A 122 -25.53 -7.04 -0.13
CA GLY A 122 -26.59 -6.65 -1.05
C GLY A 122 -27.02 -5.19 -0.94
N ALA A 123 -26.47 -4.43 0.01
CA ALA A 123 -26.73 -3.00 0.14
C ALA A 123 -25.78 -2.15 -0.72
N THR A 124 -26.20 -0.91 -0.95
CA THR A 124 -25.40 0.16 -1.56
C THR A 124 -25.31 1.30 -0.57
N ALA A 125 -24.13 1.85 -0.38
CA ALA A 125 -23.91 3.07 0.38
C ALA A 125 -23.27 4.16 -0.51
N SER A 126 -23.69 5.40 -0.32
CA SER A 126 -23.13 6.58 -0.96
C SER A 126 -22.29 7.39 0.03
N GLY A 127 -21.16 7.92 -0.46
CA GLY A 127 -20.24 8.70 0.35
C GLY A 127 -19.45 9.74 -0.44
N ARG A 128 -18.63 10.52 0.27
CA ARG A 128 -17.77 11.56 -0.29
C ARG A 128 -16.39 11.58 0.37
N VAL A 129 -15.39 11.16 -0.38
CA VAL A 129 -14.01 11.10 0.12
C VAL A 129 -13.13 12.18 -0.53
N ARG A 130 -12.05 12.60 0.14
CA ARG A 130 -10.98 13.43 -0.47
C ARG A 130 -9.62 12.95 0.00
N SER A 131 -8.56 13.42 -0.65
CA SER A 131 -7.18 13.12 -0.24
C SER A 131 -6.95 13.51 1.21
N GLY A 132 -6.41 12.56 1.98
CA GLY A 132 -6.17 12.68 3.42
C GLY A 132 -7.32 12.24 4.32
N ASN A 133 -8.49 11.90 3.77
CA ASN A 133 -9.62 11.30 4.49
C ASN A 133 -9.93 9.93 3.88
N ILE A 134 -10.37 9.01 4.74
CA ILE A 134 -10.43 7.58 4.41
C ILE A 134 -11.72 7.01 4.97
N ASP A 135 -12.61 6.53 4.12
CA ASP A 135 -13.89 6.03 4.61
C ASP A 135 -13.80 4.52 4.82
N TRP A 136 -13.96 4.10 6.07
CA TRP A 136 -14.00 2.69 6.43
C TRP A 136 -15.42 2.15 6.48
N TYR A 137 -15.55 0.93 5.98
CA TYR A 137 -16.74 0.11 6.09
C TYR A 137 -16.40 -1.28 6.62
N VAL A 138 -17.30 -1.86 7.41
CA VAL A 138 -17.21 -3.24 7.90
C VAL A 138 -18.41 -4.04 7.42
N ILE A 139 -18.17 -5.27 6.96
CA ILE A 139 -19.20 -6.18 6.44
C ILE A 139 -19.13 -7.45 7.29
N SER A 140 -20.24 -7.82 7.91
CA SER A 140 -20.36 -9.12 8.59
C SER A 140 -20.51 -10.22 7.54
N THR A 141 -19.68 -11.26 7.63
CA THR A 141 -19.59 -12.36 6.67
C THR A 141 -19.78 -13.74 7.30
N ALA A 142 -20.08 -13.79 8.61
CA ALA A 142 -20.24 -15.03 9.38
C ALA A 142 -21.22 -16.04 8.74
N GLU A 143 -22.31 -15.56 8.14
CA GLU A 143 -23.34 -16.40 7.51
C GLU A 143 -22.99 -16.80 6.06
N HIS A 144 -21.85 -16.36 5.54
CA HIS A 144 -21.49 -16.49 4.11
C HIS A 144 -20.07 -17.02 3.89
N ILE A 145 -19.45 -17.63 4.91
CA ILE A 145 -18.16 -18.29 4.79
C ILE A 145 -18.21 -19.34 3.66
N GLY A 146 -17.16 -19.40 2.85
CA GLY A 146 -17.08 -20.28 1.68
C GLY A 146 -17.80 -19.75 0.43
N LYS A 147 -18.27 -18.50 0.43
CA LYS A 147 -18.76 -17.80 -0.78
C LYS A 147 -17.73 -16.78 -1.27
N ARG A 148 -17.96 -16.25 -2.47
CA ARG A 148 -17.18 -15.12 -3.00
C ARG A 148 -17.92 -13.81 -2.79
N LEU A 149 -17.34 -12.90 -2.01
CA LEU A 149 -17.81 -11.53 -1.88
C LEU A 149 -17.25 -10.69 -3.03
N VAL A 150 -18.14 -9.93 -3.68
CA VAL A 150 -17.77 -8.94 -4.69
C VAL A 150 -18.15 -7.57 -4.16
N ILE A 151 -17.15 -6.68 -4.10
CA ILE A 151 -17.29 -5.28 -3.77
C ILE A 151 -17.20 -4.48 -5.06
N GLY A 152 -18.24 -3.71 -5.36
CA GLY A 152 -18.24 -2.73 -6.43
C GLY A 152 -18.03 -1.33 -5.88
N LEU A 153 -17.22 -0.54 -6.56
CA LEU A 153 -17.03 0.89 -6.29
C LEU A 153 -17.35 1.66 -7.56
N ARG A 154 -18.31 2.59 -7.49
CA ARG A 154 -18.70 3.46 -8.59
C ARG A 154 -18.33 4.90 -8.26
N LEU A 155 -17.69 5.58 -9.19
CA LEU A 155 -17.49 7.03 -9.12
C LEU A 155 -18.79 7.72 -9.55
N VAL A 156 -19.34 8.57 -8.69
CA VAL A 156 -20.56 9.37 -8.95
C VAL A 156 -20.20 10.79 -9.33
N GLU A 157 -19.22 11.38 -8.65
CA GLU A 157 -18.79 12.76 -8.87
C GLU A 157 -17.27 12.86 -8.65
N GLY A 158 -16.55 13.55 -9.54
CA GLY A 158 -15.12 13.82 -9.40
C GLY A 158 -14.25 13.15 -10.47
N SER A 159 -13.04 12.74 -10.09
CA SER A 159 -11.96 12.25 -10.94
C SER A 159 -11.50 10.82 -10.61
N SER A 160 -11.36 10.44 -9.32
CA SER A 160 -10.76 9.15 -8.98
C SER A 160 -11.01 8.70 -7.54
N VAL A 161 -11.43 7.45 -7.38
CA VAL A 161 -11.55 6.75 -6.10
C VAL A 161 -10.99 5.32 -6.21
N ILE A 162 -10.56 4.75 -5.07
CA ILE A 162 -10.11 3.36 -4.98
C ILE A 162 -10.69 2.70 -3.73
N ALA A 163 -11.09 1.43 -3.84
CA ALA A 163 -11.43 0.60 -2.71
C ALA A 163 -10.37 -0.48 -2.50
N LYS A 164 -9.98 -0.69 -1.25
CA LYS A 164 -9.11 -1.77 -0.78
C LYS A 164 -9.89 -2.66 0.18
N LEU A 165 -9.70 -3.98 0.06
CA LEU A 165 -10.37 -4.99 0.86
C LEU A 165 -9.38 -5.62 1.82
N TYR A 166 -9.77 -5.75 3.08
CA TYR A 166 -8.98 -6.34 4.14
C TYR A 166 -9.74 -7.47 4.82
N ASN A 167 -9.01 -8.51 5.26
CA ASN A 167 -9.59 -9.58 6.08
C ASN A 167 -9.80 -9.13 7.55
N ALA A 168 -10.27 -10.04 8.40
CA ALA A 168 -10.51 -9.77 9.82
C ALA A 168 -9.25 -9.37 10.62
N ASP A 169 -8.06 -9.74 10.13
CA ASP A 169 -6.75 -9.39 10.70
C ASP A 169 -6.18 -8.08 10.11
N GLU A 170 -6.99 -7.32 9.38
CA GLU A 170 -6.60 -6.05 8.72
C GLU A 170 -5.46 -6.23 7.70
N ILE A 171 -5.31 -7.42 7.11
CA ILE A 171 -4.39 -7.69 6.01
C ILE A 171 -5.10 -7.40 4.68
N GLN A 172 -4.52 -6.56 3.83
CA GLN A 172 -5.07 -6.26 2.52
C GLN A 172 -5.05 -7.50 1.61
N ILE A 173 -6.21 -7.89 1.09
CA ILE A 173 -6.37 -9.08 0.22
C ILE A 173 -6.61 -8.69 -1.24
N SER A 174 -7.33 -7.60 -1.51
CA SER A 174 -7.70 -7.17 -2.87
C SER A 174 -7.94 -5.66 -2.98
N HIS A 175 -8.08 -5.13 -4.19
CA HIS A 175 -8.47 -3.74 -4.46
C HIS A 175 -9.15 -3.60 -5.84
N THR A 176 -9.87 -2.50 -6.08
CA THR A 176 -10.62 -2.25 -7.34
C THR A 176 -9.78 -1.65 -8.49
N GLY A 177 -8.54 -1.28 -8.22
CA GLY A 177 -7.82 -0.28 -9.03
C GLY A 177 -8.43 1.12 -8.89
N PHE A 178 -7.82 2.11 -9.56
CA PHE A 178 -8.38 3.46 -9.63
C PHE A 178 -9.61 3.49 -10.53
N VAL A 179 -10.74 3.93 -9.96
CA VAL A 179 -12.01 4.11 -10.67
C VAL A 179 -12.13 5.56 -11.07
N ASN A 180 -11.83 5.84 -12.35
CA ASN A 180 -11.92 7.20 -12.92
C ASN A 180 -13.24 7.44 -13.68
N SER A 181 -13.98 6.37 -13.99
CA SER A 181 -15.32 6.40 -14.56
C SER A 181 -15.98 5.03 -14.37
N GLY A 182 -17.31 4.98 -14.40
CA GLY A 182 -18.06 3.73 -14.25
C GLY A 182 -17.83 3.08 -12.88
N ALA A 183 -17.66 1.76 -12.86
CA ALA A 183 -17.46 0.99 -11.63
C ALA A 183 -16.25 0.05 -11.73
N GLY A 184 -15.44 0.02 -10.67
CA GLY A 184 -14.42 -0.99 -10.42
C GLY A 184 -14.98 -2.10 -9.53
N MET A 185 -14.40 -3.30 -9.63
CA MET A 185 -14.80 -4.44 -8.82
C MET A 185 -13.58 -5.09 -8.17
N ALA A 186 -13.74 -5.49 -6.92
CA ALA A 186 -12.80 -6.31 -6.18
C ALA A 186 -13.54 -7.56 -5.69
N LYS A 187 -12.85 -8.70 -5.68
CA LYS A 187 -13.43 -9.98 -5.27
C LYS A 187 -12.56 -10.61 -4.19
N MET A 188 -13.18 -11.32 -3.27
CA MET A 188 -12.47 -12.16 -2.31
C MET A 188 -13.30 -13.37 -1.91
N GLU A 189 -12.62 -14.44 -1.56
CA GLU A 189 -13.24 -15.59 -0.90
C GLU A 189 -13.44 -15.26 0.58
N LEU A 190 -14.61 -15.62 1.11
CA LEU A 190 -14.98 -15.37 2.50
C LEU A 190 -14.47 -16.49 3.39
N VAL A 191 -13.40 -16.20 4.14
CA VAL A 191 -12.78 -17.14 5.10
C VAL A 191 -12.93 -16.71 6.56
N GLY A 192 -13.42 -15.50 6.81
CA GLY A 192 -13.59 -14.92 8.15
C GLY A 192 -15.01 -14.45 8.43
N ASP A 193 -15.26 -14.01 9.66
CA ASP A 193 -16.56 -13.53 10.15
C ASP A 193 -16.84 -12.06 9.80
N LYS A 194 -15.81 -11.32 9.38
CA LYS A 194 -15.92 -9.95 8.86
C LYS A 194 -14.88 -9.64 7.80
N VAL A 195 -15.20 -8.63 6.99
CA VAL A 195 -14.32 -8.00 5.99
C VAL A 195 -14.39 -6.50 6.16
N PHE A 196 -13.27 -5.81 5.93
CA PHE A 196 -13.23 -4.36 5.90
C PHE A 196 -13.00 -3.83 4.48
N VAL A 197 -13.65 -2.72 4.17
CA VAL A 197 -13.46 -1.98 2.93
C VAL A 197 -12.98 -0.58 3.28
N GLN A 198 -11.88 -0.17 2.67
CA GLN A 198 -11.32 1.17 2.81
C GLN A 198 -11.48 1.89 1.47
N ILE A 199 -12.13 3.06 1.49
CA ILE A 199 -12.29 3.91 0.32
C ILE A 199 -11.41 5.15 0.50
N SER A 200 -10.65 5.49 -0.54
CA SER A 200 -9.80 6.69 -0.53
C SER A 200 -9.72 7.33 -1.91
N SER A 201 -9.26 8.58 -1.93
CA SER A 201 -8.93 9.30 -3.16
C SER A 201 -7.55 9.94 -3.07
N ILE A 202 -6.90 10.11 -4.22
CA ILE A 202 -5.68 10.91 -4.38
C ILE A 202 -5.99 12.38 -4.71
N SER A 203 -7.25 12.71 -5.02
CA SER A 203 -7.68 14.06 -5.39
C SER A 203 -7.88 14.92 -4.15
N SER A 204 -7.40 16.17 -4.18
CA SER A 204 -7.63 17.12 -3.08
C SER A 204 -9.07 17.64 -3.01
N SER A 205 -9.84 17.52 -4.11
CA SER A 205 -11.28 17.81 -4.12
C SER A 205 -12.10 16.61 -3.66
N PHE A 206 -13.30 16.85 -3.15
CA PHE A 206 -14.23 15.78 -2.79
C PHE A 206 -14.66 14.96 -4.01
N GLN A 207 -14.74 13.66 -3.80
CA GLN A 207 -15.13 12.64 -4.77
C GLN A 207 -16.38 11.95 -4.25
N GLY A 208 -17.49 12.09 -4.96
CA GLY A 208 -18.70 11.33 -4.67
C GLY A 208 -18.57 9.91 -5.18
N TYR A 209 -18.91 8.92 -4.36
CA TYR A 209 -18.87 7.52 -4.74
C TYR A 209 -20.08 6.74 -4.23
N GLU A 210 -20.25 5.55 -4.80
CA GLU A 210 -21.11 4.50 -4.27
C GLU A 210 -20.34 3.20 -4.12
N VAL A 211 -20.48 2.57 -2.96
CA VAL A 211 -19.97 1.22 -2.69
C VAL A 211 -21.16 0.27 -2.57
N PHE A 212 -21.07 -0.88 -3.23
CA PHE A 212 -22.11 -1.91 -3.17
C PHE A 212 -21.50 -3.29 -3.06
N THR A 213 -22.28 -4.21 -2.51
CA THR A 213 -21.82 -5.57 -2.21
C THR A 213 -22.74 -6.60 -2.86
N ARG A 214 -22.16 -7.72 -3.32
CA ARG A 214 -22.92 -8.89 -3.79
C ARG A 214 -22.18 -10.18 -3.47
N LEU A 215 -22.91 -11.28 -3.36
CA LEU A 215 -22.33 -12.62 -3.25
C LEU A 215 -22.37 -13.33 -4.59
N GLU A 216 -21.33 -14.12 -4.85
CA GLU A 216 -21.25 -15.10 -5.92
C GLU A 216 -20.97 -16.48 -5.31
N ASP A 217 -21.52 -17.53 -5.90
CA ASP A 217 -21.13 -18.91 -5.58
C ASP A 217 -19.71 -19.17 -6.14
N LEU A 218 -18.94 -20.07 -5.50
CA LEU A 218 -17.54 -20.33 -5.83
C LEU A 218 -17.33 -21.14 -7.10
#